data_AF-A0A7U9N039-F1
#
_entry.id   AF-A0A7U9N039-F1
#
_cell.length_a   1.000
_cell.length_b   1.000
_cell.length_c   1.000
_cell.angle_alpha   90.00
_cell.angle_beta   90.00
_cell.angle_gamma   90.00
#
_symmetry.space_group_name_H-M   'P 1'
#
loop_
_entity.id
_entity.type
_entity.pdbx_description
1 polymer ?
#
loop_
_entity_poly.entity_id
_entity_poly.type
_entity_poly.pdbx_seq_one_letter_code
_entity_poly.pdbx_strand_id
1 'polypeptide(L)'
;MADKNGTRISYVEEDYLSLWLCKTESEEVLYQYVEKDYKVDDCEEIKFQLGRDFNIYWYDEDFFEASFSDSLKGWDLLEGHSYIENLLPILKEKYQDVINDTYNGVIIFYNFKYDGNVMEIKNDKYGYFRFIGSFEYQY
;
A
#
# COMPACT_ATOMS: atom_id res chain seq x y z
N MET A 1 7.04 8.21 -13.43
CA MET A 1 7.81 8.23 -14.71
C MET A 1 9.28 8.28 -14.36
N ALA A 2 10.11 7.36 -14.87
CA ALA A 2 11.55 7.35 -14.60
C ALA A 2 12.23 8.60 -15.18
N ASP A 3 13.08 9.25 -14.39
CA ASP A 3 14.00 10.26 -14.91
C ASP A 3 15.17 9.58 -15.64
N LYS A 4 15.86 10.36 -16.48
CA LYS A 4 16.84 9.83 -17.45
C LYS A 4 18.16 9.34 -16.83
N ASN A 5 18.26 9.22 -15.50
CA ASN A 5 19.53 8.94 -14.81
C ASN A 5 19.57 7.61 -14.03
N GLY A 6 18.55 6.75 -14.14
CA GLY A 6 18.58 5.44 -13.46
C GLY A 6 18.63 5.54 -11.94
N THR A 7 18.21 6.68 -11.37
CA THR A 7 18.16 6.87 -9.92
C THR A 7 16.95 6.11 -9.38
N ARG A 8 17.21 5.11 -8.54
CA ARG A 8 16.17 4.44 -7.74
C ARG A 8 15.43 5.51 -6.94
N ILE A 9 14.14 5.71 -7.19
CA ILE A 9 13.34 6.66 -6.42
C ILE A 9 13.06 6.00 -5.06
N SER A 10 13.68 6.53 -4.01
CA SER A 10 13.36 6.21 -2.62
C SER A 10 12.31 7.19 -2.12
N TYR A 11 11.16 6.68 -1.69
CA TYR A 11 9.98 7.47 -1.28
C TYR A 11 9.90 7.69 0.23
N VAL A 12 11.04 7.64 0.92
CA VAL A 12 11.11 7.86 2.37
C VAL A 12 10.88 9.35 2.62
N GLU A 13 9.69 9.69 3.09
CA GLU A 13 9.31 11.04 3.50
C GLU A 13 8.59 10.87 4.84
N GLU A 14 9.23 11.36 5.90
CA GLU A 14 8.68 11.32 7.26
C GLU A 14 7.29 11.98 7.28
N ASP A 15 6.44 11.49 8.18
CA ASP A 15 5.09 12.03 8.41
C ASP A 15 4.10 11.85 7.24
N TYR A 16 4.40 10.97 6.27
CA TYR A 16 3.45 10.57 5.23
C TYR A 16 2.99 9.12 5.35
N LEU A 17 1.68 8.93 5.21
CA LEU A 17 1.01 7.64 5.12
C LEU A 17 0.55 7.43 3.68
N SER A 18 0.97 6.33 3.08
CA SER A 18 0.47 5.88 1.78
C SER A 18 -0.47 4.69 1.95
N LEU A 19 -1.68 4.81 1.39
CA LEU A 19 -2.79 3.88 1.59
C LEU A 19 -3.15 3.15 0.30
N TRP A 20 -3.30 1.84 0.38
CA TRP A 20 -3.92 1.01 -0.64
C TRP A 20 -5.10 0.25 -0.05
N LEU A 21 -6.11 0.05 -0.90
CA LEU A 21 -7.18 -0.92 -0.67
C LEU A 21 -7.06 -2.05 -1.68
N CYS A 22 -7.36 -3.27 -1.24
CA CYS A 22 -7.22 -4.45 -2.06
C CYS A 22 -8.40 -5.41 -1.94
N LYS A 23 -8.51 -6.24 -2.97
CA LYS A 23 -9.38 -7.39 -3.03
C LYS A 23 -8.53 -8.63 -3.31
N THR A 24 -8.37 -9.48 -2.32
CA THR A 24 -7.62 -10.75 -2.41
C THR A 24 -8.54 -11.94 -2.13
N GLU A 25 -8.11 -13.15 -2.51
CA GLU A 25 -8.90 -14.37 -2.25
C GLU A 25 -8.85 -14.80 -0.78
N SER A 26 -7.73 -14.57 -0.10
CA SER A 26 -7.55 -14.85 1.32
C SER A 26 -6.48 -13.95 1.96
N GLU A 27 -6.39 -14.02 3.29
CA GLU A 27 -5.33 -13.40 4.09
C GLU A 27 -3.93 -13.90 3.67
N GLU A 28 -3.77 -15.20 3.46
CA GLU A 28 -2.50 -15.78 3.04
C GLU A 28 -2.05 -15.26 1.67
N VAL A 29 -2.99 -15.05 0.74
CA VAL A 29 -2.69 -14.47 -0.57
C VAL A 29 -2.23 -13.02 -0.45
N LEU A 30 -2.86 -12.23 0.44
CA LEU A 30 -2.42 -10.86 0.72
C LEU A 30 -1.00 -10.86 1.28
N TYR A 31 -0.72 -11.69 2.29
CA TYR A 31 0.61 -11.72 2.90
C TYR A 31 1.69 -12.21 1.94
N GLN A 32 1.40 -13.19 1.08
CA GLN A 32 2.34 -13.61 0.02
C GLN A 32 2.63 -12.49 -1.02
N TYR A 33 1.72 -11.53 -1.20
CA TYR A 33 1.91 -10.41 -2.12
C TYR A 33 2.87 -9.35 -1.56
N VAL A 34 2.81 -9.13 -0.24
CA VAL A 34 3.59 -8.10 0.45
C VAL A 34 4.87 -8.63 1.11
N GLU A 35 5.00 -9.96 1.24
CA GLU A 35 6.17 -10.61 1.83
C GLU A 35 7.45 -10.29 1.03
N LYS A 36 8.50 -9.89 1.76
CA LYS A 36 9.85 -9.69 1.22
C LYS A 36 10.53 -11.03 1.02
N ASP A 37 10.95 -11.33 -0.21
CA ASP A 37 11.83 -12.45 -0.48
C ASP A 37 13.29 -12.04 -0.24
N TYR A 38 13.82 -12.45 0.91
CA TYR A 38 15.20 -12.21 1.33
C TYR A 38 16.20 -13.24 0.75
N LYS A 39 15.77 -14.16 -0.12
CA LYS A 39 16.68 -15.07 -0.81
C LYS A 39 17.50 -14.26 -1.81
N VAL A 40 18.69 -13.89 -1.35
CA VAL A 40 19.74 -13.14 -2.04
C VAL A 40 19.88 -13.59 -3.49
N ASP A 41 19.59 -12.68 -4.40
CA ASP A 41 20.03 -12.72 -5.80
C ASP A 41 21.07 -11.59 -5.94
N ASP A 42 22.03 -11.76 -6.86
CA ASP A 42 23.30 -11.02 -6.97
C ASP A 42 23.16 -9.50 -7.26
N CYS A 43 21.96 -8.92 -7.08
CA CYS A 43 21.60 -7.54 -7.42
C CYS A 43 21.16 -6.65 -6.23
N GLU A 44 21.23 -7.12 -4.98
CA GLU A 44 20.90 -6.34 -3.75
C GLU A 44 19.48 -5.71 -3.72
N GLU A 45 18.56 -6.16 -4.57
CA GLU A 45 17.18 -5.67 -4.59
C GLU A 45 16.29 -6.66 -3.83
N ILE A 46 15.71 -6.21 -2.70
CA ILE A 46 14.67 -6.97 -2.00
C ILE A 46 13.48 -7.10 -2.95
N LYS A 47 13.14 -8.34 -3.31
CA LYS A 47 12.05 -8.64 -4.23
C LYS A 47 10.79 -8.91 -3.42
N PHE A 48 9.80 -8.04 -3.53
CA PHE A 48 8.44 -8.28 -3.06
C PHE A 48 7.47 -7.92 -4.20
N GLN A 49 6.36 -8.66 -4.34
CA GLN A 49 5.52 -8.54 -5.53
C GLN A 49 4.86 -7.15 -5.61
N LEU A 50 4.38 -6.61 -4.48
CA LEU A 50 3.88 -5.24 -4.41
C LEU A 50 4.88 -4.22 -4.95
N GLY A 51 6.16 -4.38 -4.60
CA GLY A 51 7.23 -3.50 -5.05
C GLY A 51 7.42 -3.52 -6.56
N ARG A 52 7.32 -4.69 -7.19
CA ARG A 52 7.37 -4.81 -8.65
C ARG A 52 6.18 -4.16 -9.32
N ASP A 53 4.99 -4.39 -8.78
CA ASP A 53 3.74 -3.94 -9.39
C ASP A 53 3.56 -2.41 -9.26
N PHE A 54 4.04 -1.82 -8.16
CA PHE A 54 3.93 -0.38 -7.88
C PHE A 54 5.25 0.41 -8.06
N ASN A 55 6.32 -0.23 -8.54
CA ASN A 55 7.66 0.37 -8.65
C ASN A 55 8.21 0.91 -7.32
N ILE A 56 8.03 0.15 -6.24
CA ILE A 56 8.58 0.44 -4.91
C ILE A 56 9.79 -0.48 -4.69
N TYR A 57 10.97 0.13 -4.57
CA TYR A 57 12.24 -0.60 -4.48
C TYR A 57 12.69 -0.86 -3.04
N TRP A 58 12.24 -0.02 -2.10
CA TRP A 58 12.63 -0.11 -0.70
C TRP A 58 11.56 0.52 0.19
N TYR A 59 11.37 -0.06 1.36
CA TYR A 59 10.61 0.50 2.46
C TYR A 59 11.13 -0.07 3.79
N ASP A 60 10.91 0.68 4.86
CA ASP A 60 11.19 0.24 6.23
C ASP A 60 10.05 -0.66 6.71
N GLU A 61 10.38 -1.91 7.07
CA GLU A 61 9.38 -2.90 7.48
C GLU A 61 8.73 -2.59 8.83
N ASP A 62 9.38 -1.81 9.69
CA ASP A 62 8.80 -1.35 10.95
C ASP A 62 7.69 -0.31 10.72
N PHE A 63 7.63 0.30 9.53
CA PHE A 63 6.63 1.28 9.11
C PHE A 63 5.66 0.72 8.06
N PHE A 64 5.41 -0.58 8.10
CA PHE A 64 4.51 -1.27 7.18
C PHE A 64 3.40 -2.00 7.92
N GLU A 65 2.19 -1.90 7.39
CA GLU A 65 1.03 -2.63 7.90
C GLU A 65 0.19 -3.20 6.74
N ALA A 66 -0.27 -4.44 6.89
CA ALA A 66 -1.24 -5.04 6.01
C ALA A 66 -2.26 -5.84 6.82
N SER A 67 -3.53 -5.69 6.49
CA SER A 67 -4.64 -6.34 7.17
C SER A 67 -5.64 -6.89 6.16
N PHE A 68 -6.26 -8.02 6.52
CA PHE A 68 -7.32 -8.67 5.76
C PHE A 68 -8.56 -8.84 6.63
N SER A 69 -9.74 -8.77 6.04
CA SER A 69 -10.99 -9.09 6.73
C SER A 69 -12.02 -9.73 5.80
N ASP A 70 -12.58 -10.86 6.22
CA ASP A 70 -13.75 -11.45 5.57
C ASP A 70 -15.07 -10.73 5.92
N SER A 71 -15.10 -10.01 7.04
CA SER A 71 -16.31 -9.39 7.59
C SER A 71 -16.40 -7.89 7.38
N LEU A 72 -15.27 -7.18 7.50
CA LEU A 72 -15.18 -5.73 7.31
C LEU A 72 -14.98 -5.41 5.83
N LYS A 73 -15.57 -4.30 5.37
CA LYS A 73 -15.53 -3.89 3.97
C LYS A 73 -15.43 -2.39 3.84
N GLY A 74 -14.84 -1.92 2.74
CA GLY A 74 -14.79 -0.51 2.40
C GLY A 74 -14.19 0.35 3.51
N TRP A 75 -15.01 1.22 4.11
CA TRP A 75 -14.60 2.15 5.16
C TRP A 75 -14.27 1.46 6.49
N ASP A 76 -14.99 0.38 6.82
CA ASP A 76 -14.82 -0.32 8.10
C ASP A 76 -13.44 -0.99 8.20
N LEU A 77 -12.82 -1.30 7.05
CA LEU A 77 -11.46 -1.83 6.98
C LEU A 77 -10.41 -0.86 7.51
N LEU A 78 -10.71 0.43 7.54
CA LEU A 78 -9.76 1.46 7.96
C LEU A 78 -9.74 1.63 9.49
N GLU A 79 -10.73 1.09 10.21
CA GLU A 79 -10.82 1.21 11.66
C GLU A 79 -9.67 0.49 12.38
N GLY A 80 -9.12 1.13 13.42
CA GLY A 80 -8.05 0.55 14.24
C GLY A 80 -6.62 0.71 13.71
N HIS A 81 -6.46 1.19 12.47
CA HIS A 81 -5.15 1.52 11.90
C HIS A 81 -4.63 2.87 12.41
N SER A 82 -3.31 2.95 12.64
CA SER A 82 -2.68 4.14 13.21
C SER A 82 -2.88 5.37 12.30
N TYR A 83 -3.13 6.53 12.92
CA TYR A 83 -3.35 7.83 12.26
C TYR A 83 -4.56 7.93 11.32
N ILE A 84 -5.21 6.82 10.95
CA ILE A 84 -6.37 6.83 10.05
C ILE A 84 -7.51 7.68 10.61
N GLU A 85 -7.78 7.62 11.92
CA GLU A 85 -8.88 8.40 12.53
C GLU A 85 -8.75 9.91 12.23
N ASN A 86 -7.52 10.44 12.28
CA ASN A 86 -7.23 11.84 11.97
C ASN A 86 -7.40 12.15 10.47
N LEU A 87 -7.20 11.15 9.61
CA LEU A 87 -7.31 11.26 8.16
C LEU A 87 -8.72 11.00 7.63
N LEU A 88 -9.63 10.40 8.43
CA LEU A 88 -10.99 10.06 8.00
C LEU A 88 -11.76 11.23 7.37
N PRO A 89 -11.72 12.48 7.90
CA PRO A 89 -12.40 13.61 7.25
C PRO A 89 -11.89 13.86 5.82
N ILE A 90 -10.56 13.84 5.63
CA ILE A 90 -9.91 14.07 4.33
C ILE A 90 -10.20 12.91 3.38
N LEU A 91 -10.15 11.67 3.89
CA LEU A 91 -10.45 10.48 3.10
C LEU A 91 -11.90 10.52 2.61
N LYS A 92 -12.86 10.83 3.50
CA LYS A 92 -14.28 10.92 3.13
C LYS A 92 -14.51 12.03 2.12
N GLU A 93 -13.93 13.21 2.30
CA GLU A 93 -14.05 14.30 1.32
C GLU A 93 -13.60 13.91 -0.09
N LYS A 94 -12.49 13.17 -0.20
CA LYS A 94 -11.85 12.86 -1.49
C LYS A 94 -12.25 11.53 -2.13
N TYR A 95 -12.62 10.53 -1.31
CA TYR A 95 -12.71 9.13 -1.74
C TYR A 95 -14.01 8.45 -1.33
N GLN A 96 -15.04 9.19 -0.89
CA GLN A 96 -16.36 8.63 -0.54
C GLN A 96 -16.95 7.74 -1.63
N ASP A 97 -16.78 8.11 -2.90
CA ASP A 97 -17.31 7.33 -4.04
C ASP A 97 -16.36 6.21 -4.52
N VAL A 98 -15.12 6.18 -4.00
CA VAL A 98 -14.08 5.24 -4.41
C VAL A 98 -13.98 4.06 -3.45
N ILE A 99 -14.03 4.34 -2.14
CA ILE A 99 -13.95 3.32 -1.09
C ILE A 99 -15.34 2.72 -0.91
N ASN A 100 -15.48 1.45 -1.31
CA ASN A 100 -16.74 0.72 -1.33
C ASN A 100 -16.55 -0.74 -0.86
N ASP A 101 -17.64 -1.48 -0.78
CA ASP A 101 -17.66 -2.82 -0.16
C ASP A 101 -17.01 -3.94 -1.00
N THR A 102 -16.28 -3.60 -2.07
CA THR A 102 -15.58 -4.59 -2.90
C THR A 102 -14.20 -4.95 -2.36
N TYR A 103 -13.63 -4.13 -1.48
CA TYR A 103 -12.34 -4.37 -0.84
C TYR A 103 -12.49 -5.24 0.41
N ASN A 104 -11.47 -6.05 0.67
CA ASN A 104 -11.36 -6.92 1.85
C ASN A 104 -9.97 -6.89 2.50
N GLY A 105 -9.11 -5.95 2.10
CA GLY A 105 -7.83 -5.75 2.75
C GLY A 105 -7.26 -4.35 2.57
N VAL A 106 -6.34 -3.99 3.45
CA VAL A 106 -5.66 -2.70 3.51
C VAL A 106 -4.15 -2.93 3.51
N ILE A 107 -3.43 -2.03 2.84
CA ILE A 107 -1.97 -1.96 2.92
C ILE A 107 -1.59 -0.50 3.20
N ILE A 108 -0.76 -0.29 4.22
CA ILE A 108 -0.34 1.02 4.68
C ILE A 108 1.18 1.05 4.78
N PHE A 109 1.79 2.07 4.21
CA PHE A 109 3.17 2.43 4.46
C PHE A 109 3.20 3.76 5.20
N TYR A 110 3.81 3.78 6.39
CA TYR A 110 4.08 4.98 7.18
C TYR A 110 5.47 5.53 6.84
N ASN A 111 5.73 6.81 7.13
CA ASN A 111 6.95 7.52 6.71
C ASN A 111 7.32 7.29 5.23
N PHE A 112 6.30 7.19 4.39
CA PHE A 112 6.42 6.84 2.99
C PHE A 112 5.39 7.60 2.17
N LYS A 113 5.86 8.31 1.16
CA LYS A 113 5.00 9.06 0.24
C LYS A 113 5.10 8.51 -1.16
N TYR A 114 4.19 7.62 -1.50
CA TYR A 114 4.02 7.15 -2.85
C TYR A 114 3.50 8.27 -3.76
N ASP A 115 4.11 8.43 -4.93
CA ASP A 115 3.74 9.49 -5.87
C ASP A 115 2.54 9.13 -6.77
N GLY A 116 2.02 7.90 -6.67
CA GLY A 116 0.91 7.44 -7.50
C GLY A 116 1.28 7.17 -8.95
N ASN A 117 2.56 6.90 -9.26
CA ASN A 117 3.00 6.53 -10.62
C ASN A 117 2.25 5.31 -11.18
N VAL A 118 1.78 4.41 -10.31
CA VAL A 118 0.88 3.30 -10.64
C VAL A 118 -0.33 3.37 -9.70
N MET A 119 -1.52 3.64 -10.25
CA MET A 119 -2.72 3.81 -9.42
C MET A 119 -3.41 2.49 -9.09
N GLU A 120 -3.43 1.54 -10.02
CA GLU A 120 -4.19 0.30 -9.89
C GLU A 120 -3.46 -0.87 -10.56
N ILE A 121 -3.57 -2.05 -9.95
CA ILE A 121 -3.00 -3.31 -10.45
C ILE A 121 -4.06 -4.39 -10.36
N LYS A 122 -4.27 -5.10 -11.47
CA LYS A 122 -4.97 -6.38 -11.49
C LYS A 122 -3.95 -7.47 -11.72
N ASN A 123 -3.68 -8.25 -10.68
CA ASN A 123 -2.74 -9.36 -10.68
C ASN A 123 -3.52 -10.67 -10.67
N ASP A 124 -3.37 -11.50 -11.71
CA ASP A 124 -4.13 -12.74 -11.85
C ASP A 124 -3.88 -13.76 -10.72
N LYS A 125 -2.74 -13.64 -10.02
CA LYS A 125 -2.40 -14.51 -8.89
C LYS A 125 -2.85 -13.94 -7.55
N TYR A 126 -2.67 -12.63 -7.35
CA TYR A 126 -2.78 -12.03 -6.02
C TYR A 126 -4.06 -11.21 -5.81
N GLY A 127 -4.74 -10.80 -6.88
CA GLY A 127 -6.00 -10.06 -6.81
C GLY A 127 -5.90 -8.64 -7.36
N TYR A 128 -6.71 -7.75 -6.81
CA TYR A 128 -6.81 -6.36 -7.26
C TYR A 128 -6.34 -5.40 -6.17
N PHE A 129 -5.50 -4.44 -6.55
CA PHE A 129 -4.87 -3.49 -5.63
C PHE A 129 -5.03 -2.08 -6.19
N ARG A 130 -5.48 -1.15 -5.35
CA ARG A 130 -5.67 0.25 -5.73
C ARG A 130 -4.99 1.15 -4.72
N PHE A 131 -4.11 2.00 -5.20
CA PHE A 131 -3.58 3.12 -4.44
C PHE A 131 -4.68 4.17 -4.24
N ILE A 132 -4.92 4.54 -2.99
CA ILE A 132 -5.89 5.57 -2.62
C ILE A 132 -5.23 6.93 -2.57
N GLY A 133 -4.07 7.04 -1.92
CA GLY A 133 -3.35 8.30 -1.83
C GLY A 133 -2.28 8.28 -0.76
N SER A 134 -1.49 9.36 -0.75
CA SER A 134 -0.57 9.67 0.33
C SER A 134 -1.04 10.90 1.10
N PHE A 135 -0.95 10.84 2.41
CA PHE A 135 -1.50 11.83 3.33
C PHE A 135 -0.45 12.18 4.36
N GLU A 136 -0.25 13.47 4.58
CA GLU A 136 0.52 13.95 5.71
C GLU A 136 -0.28 13.65 6.99
N TYR A 137 0.36 12.99 7.97
CA TYR A 137 -0.17 12.81 9.30
C TYR A 137 0.69 13.55 10.30
N GLN A 138 0.10 13.97 11.41
CA GLN A 138 0.83 14.55 12.53
C GLN A 138 0.73 13.58 13.72
N TYR A 139 1.84 13.44 14.45
CA TYR A 139 1.93 12.73 15.72
C TYR A 139 1.10 13.39 16.82
#